data_AF-A0A1S3DS48-F1
#
_entry.id   AF-A0A1S3DS48-F1
#
_cell.length_a   1.000
_cell.length_b   1.000
_cell.length_c   1.000
_cell.angle_alpha   90.00
_cell.angle_beta   90.00
_cell.angle_gamma   90.00
#
_symmetry.space_group_name_H-M   'P 1'
#
loop_
_entity.id
_entity.type
_entity.pdbx_description
1 polymer ?
#
loop_
_entity_poly.entity_id
_entity_poly.type
_entity_poly.pdbx_seq_one_letter_code
_entity_poly.pdbx_strand_id
1 'polypeptide(L)' 'MSLRPDAIIDATMKGNISRFINHSCDPNSETQKWTVDGELRIGFFSRKNIKQGEELTFDYQYQRYG' A
#
# COMPACT_ATOMS: atom_id res chain seq x y z
N MET A 1 5.29 -5.76 -2.98
CA MET A 1 5.50 -4.67 -2.00
C MET A 1 6.47 -5.16 -0.92
N SER A 2 7.57 -4.46 -0.66
CA SER A 2 8.56 -4.90 0.36
C SER A 2 8.01 -4.69 1.77
N LEU A 3 7.95 -5.78 2.55
CA LEU A 3 7.54 -5.78 3.96
C LEU A 3 8.76 -5.59 4.87
N ARG A 4 9.82 -6.36 4.59
CA ARG A 4 11.17 -6.32 5.18
C ARG A 4 12.19 -6.56 4.06
N PRO A 5 13.51 -6.36 4.28
CA PRO A 5 14.51 -6.57 3.23
C PRO A 5 14.48 -7.97 2.59
N ASP A 6 14.05 -8.98 3.34
CA ASP A 6 13.97 -10.39 2.97
C ASP A 6 12.53 -10.88 2.70
N ALA A 7 11.52 -10.01 2.82
CA ALA A 7 10.11 -10.40 2.73
C ALA A 7 9.32 -9.47 1.79
N ILE A 8 8.62 -10.06 0.82
CA ILE A 8 7.81 -9.36 -0.18
C ILE A 8 6.37 -9.85 -0.10
N ILE A 9 5.42 -8.92 -0.07
CA ILE A 9 4.00 -9.21 -0.27
C ILE A 9 3.71 -9.19 -1.77
N ASP A 10 3.23 -10.33 -2.28
CA ASP A 10 2.72 -10.51 -3.65
C ASP A 10 1.22 -10.82 -3.64
N ALA A 11 0.43 -9.90 -4.20
CA ALA A 11 -1.02 -9.99 -4.29
C ALA A 11 -1.53 -10.36 -5.70
N THR A 12 -0.64 -10.90 -6.55
CA THR A 12 -0.95 -11.23 -7.96
C THR A 12 -1.99 -12.35 -8.04
N MET A 13 -1.76 -13.46 -7.33
CA MET A 13 -2.64 -14.64 -7.35
C MET A 13 -3.61 -14.70 -6.16
N LYS A 14 -3.20 -14.22 -4.99
CA LYS A 14 -4.00 -14.22 -3.76
C LYS A 14 -3.85 -12.88 -3.06
N GLY A 15 -4.96 -12.20 -2.77
CA GLY A 15 -4.94 -10.88 -2.16
C GLY A 15 -6.33 -10.44 -1.73
N ASN A 16 -6.49 -9.15 -1.47
CA ASN A 16 -7.78 -8.53 -1.13
C ASN A 16 -8.00 -7.28 -2.00
N ILE A 17 -9.01 -6.47 -1.67
CA ILE A 17 -9.37 -5.25 -2.42
C ILE A 17 -8.22 -4.22 -2.53
N SER A 18 -7.26 -4.22 -1.59
CA SER A 18 -6.17 -3.24 -1.60
C SER A 18 -5.23 -3.38 -2.81
N ARG A 19 -5.27 -4.52 -3.52
CA ARG A 19 -4.47 -4.74 -4.73
C ARG A 19 -4.83 -3.81 -5.89
N PHE A 20 -5.96 -3.11 -5.80
CA PHE A 20 -6.45 -2.19 -6.82
C PHE A 20 -6.14 -0.71 -6.52
N ILE A 21 -5.53 -0.41 -5.36
CA ILE A 21 -5.15 0.97 -5.03
C ILE A 21 -3.99 1.37 -5.93
N ASN A 22 -4.19 2.40 -6.75
CA ASN A 22 -3.24 2.82 -7.76
C ASN A 22 -2.18 3.80 -7.23
N HIS A 23 -1.20 4.06 -8.09
CA HIS A 23 -0.16 5.06 -7.85
C HIS A 23 -0.66 6.48 -8.14
N SER A 24 -0.24 7.45 -7.34
CA SER A 24 -0.27 8.88 -7.67
C SER A 24 1.00 9.57 -7.16
N CYS A 25 1.48 10.58 -7.89
CA CYS A 25 2.56 11.48 -7.45
C CYS A 25 2.09 12.49 -6.39
N ASP A 26 0.78 12.77 -6.30
CA ASP A 26 0.13 13.48 -5.19
C ASP A 26 -0.94 12.56 -4.57
N PRO A 27 -0.53 11.58 -3.74
CA PRO A 27 -1.44 10.59 -3.19
C PRO A 27 -2.34 11.15 -2.09
N ASN A 28 -3.51 10.55 -1.91
CA ASN A 28 -4.39 10.83 -0.76
C ASN A 28 -4.23 9.83 0.39
N SER A 29 -3.50 8.74 0.17
CA SER A 29 -3.24 7.68 1.17
C SER A 29 -1.75 7.35 1.27
N GLU A 30 -1.34 6.75 2.39
CA GLU A 30 0.00 6.22 2.64
C GLU A 30 -0.05 4.77 3.15
N THR A 31 1.09 4.08 3.08
CA THR A 31 1.26 2.77 3.69
C THR A 31 1.93 2.91 5.05
N GLN A 32 1.46 2.14 6.03
CA GLN A 32 2.08 2.08 7.36
C GLN A 32 2.31 0.61 7.73
N LYS A 33 3.44 0.34 8.40
CA LYS A 33 3.79 -0.99 8.89
C LYS A 33 3.29 -1.14 10.33
N TRP A 34 2.51 -2.19 10.58
CA TRP A 34 1.92 -2.48 11.87
C TRP A 34 2.28 -3.88 12.33
N THR A 35 2.64 -4.03 13.60
CA THR A 35 2.79 -5.35 14.22
C THR A 35 1.45 -5.76 14.81
N VAL A 36 0.90 -6.88 14.34
CA VAL A 36 -0.37 -7.45 14.79
C VAL A 36 -0.08 -8.90 15.18
N ASP A 37 -0.25 -9.22 16.47
CA ASP A 37 0.04 -10.54 17.04
C ASP A 37 1.49 -11.03 16.75
N GLY A 38 2.46 -10.11 16.79
CA GLY A 38 3.86 -10.39 16.51
C GLY A 38 4.24 -10.42 15.02
N GLU A 39 3.25 -10.39 14.12
CA GLU A 39 3.46 -10.41 12.67
C GLU A 39 3.41 -9.01 12.07
N LEU A 40 4.33 -8.70 11.15
CA LEU A 40 4.36 -7.40 10.48
C LEU A 40 3.38 -7.39 9.30
N ARG A 41 2.55 -6.34 9.22
CA ARG A 41 1.54 -6.14 8.19
C ARG A 41 1.63 -4.74 7.62
N ILE A 42 1.03 -4.53 6.46
CA ILE A 42 0.90 -3.21 5.83
C ILE A 42 -0.57 -2.82 5.81
N GLY A 43 -0.86 -1.63 6.34
CA GLY A 43 -2.17 -0.98 6.24
C GLY A 43 -2.10 0.27 5.37
N PHE A 44 -3.22 0.64 4.75
CA PHE A 44 -3.39 1.88 4.01
C PHE A 44 -4.19 2.88 4.87
N PHE A 45 -3.68 4.09 4.97
CA PHE A 45 -4.27 5.15 5.80
C PHE A 45 -4.41 6.44 4.99
N SER A 46 -5.50 7.17 5.19
CA SER A 46 -5.71 8.46 4.54
C SER A 46 -4.79 9.53 5.14
N ARG A 47 -4.19 10.35 4.28
CA ARG A 47 -3.34 11.50 4.67
C ARG A 47 -4.10 12.82 4.66
N LYS A 48 -5.19 12.87 3.88
CA LYS A 48 -6.09 14.01 3.72
C LYS A 48 -7.54 13.51 3.74
N ASN A 49 -8.50 14.41 3.92
CA ASN A 49 -9.92 14.07 3.81
C ASN A 49 -10.23 13.60 2.39
N ILE A 50 -10.89 12.44 2.27
CA ILE A 50 -11.22 11.81 0.98
C ILE A 50 -12.74 11.85 0.79
N LYS A 51 -13.18 12.38 -0.35
CA LYS A 51 -14.62 12.46 -0.65
C LYS A 51 -15.15 11.12 -1.15
N GLN A 52 -16.45 10.88 -0.96
CA GLN A 52 -17.10 9.71 -1.55
C GLN A 52 -16.94 9.72 -3.08
N GLY A 53 -16.51 8.58 -3.63
CA GLY A 53 -16.26 8.42 -5.07
C GLY A 53 -14.87 8.86 -5.53
N GLU A 54 -14.05 9.45 -4.66
CA GLU A 54 -12.64 9.73 -4.95
C GLU A 54 -11.83 8.43 -4.91
N GLU A 55 -10.94 8.24 -5.90
CA GLU A 55 -10.07 7.07 -5.95
C GLU A 55 -8.99 7.14 -4.86
N LEU A 56 -8.78 6.02 -4.15
CA LEU A 56 -7.66 5.90 -3.22
C LEU A 56 -6.36 5.68 -3.99
N THR A 57 -5.35 6.50 -3.69
CA THR A 57 -4.03 6.42 -4.33
C THR A 57 -2.91 6.54 -3.31
N PHE A 58 -1.79 5.87 -3.56
CA PHE A 58 -0.58 5.97 -2.74
C PHE A 58 0.69 6.13 -3.59
N ASP A 59 1.77 6.61 -3.00
CA ASP A 59 3.08 6.63 -3.68
C ASP A 59 3.68 5.21 -3.66
N TYR A 60 3.88 4.61 -4.83
CA TYR A 60 4.44 3.26 -4.93
C TYR A 60 5.92 3.23 -4.53
N GLN A 61 6.60 4.39 -4.53
CA GLN A 61 8.05 4.50 -4.34
C GLN A 61 8.81 3.45 -5.17
N TYR A 62 8.33 3.24 -6.39
CA TYR A 62 8.69 2.08 -7.20
C TYR A 62 10.14 2.22 -7.67
N GLN A 63 11.05 1.45 -7.08
CA GLN A 63 12.39 1.27 -7.64
C GLN A 63 12.29 0.31 -8.83
N ARG A 64 12.39 0.85 -10.06
CA ARG A 64 12.55 0.01 -11.26
C ARG A 64 13.96 -0.59 -11.25
N TYR A 65 14.06 -1.91 -11.10
CA TYR A 65 15.24 -2.64 -11.55
C TYR A 65 15.11 -2.80 -13.07
N GLY A 66 15.96 -2.08 -13.80
CA GLY A 66 16.10 -2.16 -15.26
C GLY A 66 17.39 -2.86 -15.64
#